data_AF-A0A0T6Y078-F1
#
_entry.id   AF-A0A0T6Y078-F1
#
_cell.length_a   1.000
_cell.length_b   1.000
_cell.length_c   1.000
_cell.angle_alpha   90.00
_cell.angle_beta   90.00
_cell.angle_gamma   90.00
#
_symmetry.space_group_name_H-M   'P 1'
#
loop_
_entity.id
_entity.type
_entity.pdbx_description
1 polymer ?
#
loop_
_entity_poly.entity_id
_entity_poly.type
_entity_poly.pdbx_seq_one_letter_code
_entity_poly.pdbx_strand_id
1 'polypeptide(L)'
;MSPLALYDAPFYLGSDKLKDKFAIVSGGDSGIRRVLFAREGADIVILHLDEDKDAEETADAVAREGRRCLVIKGDVKDSRWLRQGR
;
A
#
# COMPACT_ATOMS: atom_id res chain seq x y z
N MET A 1 21.61 -1.32 12.86
CA MET A 1 20.99 -1.74 11.58
C MET A 1 19.96 -2.80 11.92
N SER A 2 18.69 -2.42 11.96
CA SER A 2 17.56 -3.34 12.12
C SER A 2 17.38 -4.10 10.81
N PRO A 3 17.06 -5.41 10.82
CA PRO A 3 16.90 -6.17 9.58
C PRO A 3 15.76 -5.55 8.75
N LEU A 4 15.97 -5.41 7.44
CA LEU A 4 14.90 -5.01 6.52
C LEU A 4 13.76 -6.03 6.66
N ALA A 5 12.53 -5.53 6.76
CA ALA A 5 11.35 -6.37 6.78
C ALA A 5 11.31 -7.24 5.51
N LEU A 6 11.22 -8.56 5.67
CA LEU A 6 11.00 -9.49 4.56
C LEU A 6 9.59 -9.28 4.02
N TYR A 7 9.44 -8.48 2.96
CA TYR A 7 8.13 -8.12 2.39
C TYR A 7 7.74 -8.90 1.14
N ASP A 8 8.69 -9.57 0.49
CA ASP A 8 8.47 -10.16 -0.83
C ASP A 8 7.63 -11.46 -0.79
N ALA A 9 7.47 -12.08 0.38
CA ALA A 9 6.66 -13.29 0.61
C ALA A 9 6.59 -14.24 -0.61
N PRO A 10 7.72 -14.70 -1.16
CA PRO A 10 7.83 -15.19 -2.55
C PRO A 10 7.00 -16.44 -2.85
N PHE A 11 6.53 -17.13 -1.82
CA PHE A 11 5.70 -18.34 -1.92
C PHE A 11 4.21 -18.06 -1.73
N TYR A 12 3.80 -16.80 -1.54
CA TYR A 12 2.40 -16.44 -1.39
C TYR A 12 1.73 -16.36 -2.77
N LEU A 13 0.91 -17.37 -3.08
CA LEU A 13 0.03 -17.36 -4.24
C LEU A 13 -1.28 -16.68 -3.87
N GLY A 14 -1.62 -15.60 -4.59
CA GLY A 14 -2.94 -14.98 -4.50
C GLY A 14 -4.04 -15.95 -4.90
N SER A 15 -5.22 -15.78 -4.30
CA SER A 15 -6.41 -16.60 -4.54
C SER A 15 -7.59 -15.77 -5.05
N ASP A 16 -7.30 -14.60 -5.63
CA ASP A 16 -8.26 -13.62 -6.16
C ASP A 16 -9.34 -13.16 -5.14
N LYS A 17 -9.06 -13.26 -3.83
CA LYS A 17 -10.04 -12.92 -2.79
C LYS A 17 -10.47 -11.46 -2.82
N LEU A 18 -9.61 -10.59 -3.35
CA LEU A 18 -9.83 -9.15 -3.42
C LEU A 18 -9.86 -8.65 -4.86
N LYS A 19 -10.11 -9.53 -5.83
CA LYS A 19 -10.18 -9.17 -7.24
C LYS A 19 -11.13 -7.99 -7.46
N ASP A 20 -10.61 -6.99 -8.18
CA ASP A 20 -11.31 -5.77 -8.56
C ASP A 20 -11.82 -4.93 -7.37
N LYS A 21 -11.22 -5.12 -6.19
CA LYS A 21 -11.44 -4.27 -5.00
C LYS A 21 -10.39 -3.18 -4.90
N PHE A 22 -10.73 -2.17 -4.11
CA PHE A 22 -9.81 -1.13 -3.69
C PHE A 22 -9.49 -1.31 -2.22
N ALA A 23 -8.21 -1.27 -1.87
CA ALA A 23 -7.73 -1.31 -0.50
C ALA A 23 -7.03 0.01 -0.15
N ILE A 24 -7.52 0.69 0.88
CA ILE A 24 -6.89 1.89 1.43
C ILE A 24 -6.06 1.47 2.65
N VAL A 25 -4.77 1.81 2.65
CA VAL A 25 -3.84 1.44 3.72
C VAL A 25 -3.19 2.70 4.30
N SER A 26 -3.54 3.02 5.54
CA SER A 26 -2.94 4.10 6.34
C SER A 26 -1.96 3.57 7.39
N GLY A 27 -0.86 4.30 7.64
CA GLY A 27 0.05 4.03 8.77
C GLY A 27 0.84 2.73 8.62
N GLY A 28 1.70 2.66 7.62
CA GLY A 28 2.37 1.41 7.22
C GLY A 28 3.85 1.62 6.98
N ASP A 29 4.61 1.74 8.06
CA ASP A 29 6.08 1.70 8.13
C ASP A 29 6.66 0.31 7.73
N SER A 30 5.89 -0.56 7.08
CA SER A 30 6.35 -1.87 6.60
C SER A 30 5.42 -2.45 5.53
N GLY A 31 5.88 -2.41 4.28
CA GLY A 31 5.12 -2.69 3.05
C GLY A 31 4.50 -4.11 2.91
N ILE A 32 4.79 -5.04 3.82
CA ILE A 32 4.32 -6.45 3.77
C ILE A 32 2.83 -6.55 3.48
N ARG A 33 1.99 -5.82 4.22
CA ARG A 33 0.54 -5.96 4.11
C ARG A 33 -0.02 -5.36 2.82
N ARG A 34 0.66 -4.40 2.20
CA ARG A 34 0.16 -3.70 1.01
C ARG A 34 0.31 -4.55 -0.25
N VAL A 35 1.46 -5.22 -0.42
CA VAL A 35 1.74 -6.07 -1.59
C VAL A 35 0.86 -7.33 -1.61
N LEU A 36 0.56 -7.91 -0.44
CA LEU A 36 -0.31 -9.09 -0.34
C LEU A 36 -1.74 -8.81 -0.83
N PHE A 37 -2.25 -7.59 -0.62
CA PHE A 37 -3.58 -7.21 -1.13
C PHE A 37 -3.56 -7.08 -2.66
N ALA A 38 -2.46 -6.57 -3.22
CA ALA A 38 -2.28 -6.52 -4.67
C ALA A 38 -2.21 -7.92 -5.27
N ARG A 39 -1.51 -8.86 -4.62
CA ARG A 39 -1.48 -10.28 -5.01
C ARG A 39 -2.84 -10.96 -4.98
N GLU A 40 -3.73 -10.54 -4.08
CA GLU A 40 -5.12 -11.00 -4.05
C GLU A 40 -6.03 -10.29 -5.08
N GLY A 41 -5.47 -9.40 -5.92
CA GLY A 41 -6.17 -8.76 -7.04
C GLY A 41 -6.74 -7.38 -6.75
N ALA A 42 -6.35 -6.72 -5.64
CA ALA A 42 -6.82 -5.38 -5.30
C ALA A 42 -5.96 -4.27 -5.90
N ASP A 43 -6.58 -3.15 -6.26
CA ASP A 43 -5.89 -1.87 -6.42
C ASP A 43 -5.67 -1.21 -5.05
N ILE A 44 -4.53 -0.53 -4.88
CA ILE A 44 -4.06 -0.05 -3.59
C ILE A 44 -4.04 1.48 -3.54
N VAL A 45 -4.44 2.04 -2.40
CA VAL A 45 -4.23 3.45 -2.06
C VAL A 45 -3.38 3.51 -0.79
N ILE A 46 -2.22 4.16 -0.87
CA ILE A 46 -1.27 4.33 0.23
C ILE A 46 -1.43 5.73 0.81
N LEU A 47 -1.75 5.80 2.09
CA LEU A 47 -1.75 7.04 2.87
C LEU A 47 -0.51 7.04 3.77
N HIS A 48 0.34 8.06 3.63
CA HIS A 48 1.56 8.22 4.43
C HIS A 48 1.79 9.68 4.83
N LEU A 49 2.56 9.90 5.90
CA LEU A 49 2.87 11.23 6.41
C LEU A 49 4.23 11.73 5.88
N ASP A 50 5.32 11.01 6.15
CA ASP A 50 6.69 11.40 5.76
C ASP A 50 7.51 10.24 5.17
N GLU A 51 6.89 9.08 4.95
CA GLU A 51 7.52 7.85 4.45
C GLU A 51 7.51 7.81 2.91
N ASP A 52 7.90 8.91 2.24
CA ASP A 52 7.79 9.05 0.77
C ASP A 52 8.48 7.89 0.03
N LYS A 53 9.71 7.55 0.44
CA LYS A 53 10.50 6.49 -0.20
C LYS A 53 9.86 5.10 -0.06
N ASP A 54 9.37 4.77 1.13
CA ASP A 54 8.75 3.46 1.37
C ASP A 54 7.40 3.33 0.66
N ALA A 55 6.68 4.45 0.50
CA ALA A 55 5.46 4.52 -0.28
C ALA A 55 5.74 4.31 -1.78
N GLU A 56 6.80 4.89 -2.33
CA GLU A 56 7.25 4.68 -3.71
C GLU A 56 7.70 3.22 -3.94
N GLU A 57 8.55 2.66 -3.07
CA GLU A 57 8.99 1.27 -3.17
C GLU A 57 7.80 0.29 -3.13
N THR A 58 6.80 0.60 -2.29
CA THR A 58 5.57 -0.20 -2.25
C THR A 58 4.73 -0.04 -3.52
N ALA A 59 4.62 1.18 -4.07
CA ALA A 59 3.88 1.43 -5.30
C ALA A 59 4.49 0.65 -6.48
N ASP A 60 5.82 0.61 -6.57
CA ASP A 60 6.54 -0.20 -7.55
C ASP A 60 6.26 -1.69 -7.36
N ALA A 61 6.26 -2.19 -6.12
CA ALA A 61 5.93 -3.58 -5.83
C ALA A 61 4.50 -3.93 -6.26
N VAL A 62 3.52 -3.07 -5.97
CA VAL A 62 2.11 -3.24 -6.39
C VAL A 62 1.98 -3.24 -7.92
N ALA A 63 2.73 -2.38 -8.60
CA ALA A 63 2.74 -2.33 -10.07
C ALA A 63 3.31 -3.61 -10.69
N ARG A 64 4.34 -4.23 -10.07
CA ARG A 64 4.88 -5.53 -10.51
C ARG A 64 3.87 -6.67 -10.38
N GLU A 65 2.94 -6.58 -9.44
CA GLU A 65 1.81 -7.52 -9.30
C GLU A 65 0.66 -7.23 -10.28
N GLY A 66 0.82 -6.26 -11.20
CA GLY A 66 -0.15 -5.93 -12.23
C GLY A 66 -1.36 -5.12 -11.74
N ARG A 67 -1.25 -4.51 -10.56
CA ARG A 67 -2.33 -3.70 -9.95
C ARG A 67 -1.99 -2.21 -9.93
N ARG A 68 -3.00 -1.37 -9.75
CA ARG A 68 -2.83 0.09 -9.67
C ARG A 68 -2.51 0.50 -8.23
N CYS A 69 -1.63 1.49 -8.08
CA CYS A 69 -1.32 2.10 -6.80
C CYS A 69 -1.47 3.62 -6.86
N LEU A 70 -2.19 4.20 -5.90
CA LEU A 70 -2.26 5.65 -5.70
C LEU A 70 -1.59 6.00 -4.37
N VAL A 71 -0.62 6.91 -4.40
CA VAL A 71 0.07 7.39 -3.20
C VAL A 71 -0.48 8.77 -2.84
N ILE A 72 -0.91 8.94 -1.60
CA ILE A 72 -1.46 10.18 -1.08
C ILE A 72 -0.71 10.53 0.21
N LYS A 73 -0.02 11.68 0.17
CA LYS A 73 0.63 12.25 1.33
C LYS A 73 -0.35 13.06 2.15
N GLY A 74 -0.42 12.80 3.45
CA GLY A 74 -1.10 13.69 4.38
C GLY A 74 -1.38 13.09 5.75
N ASP A 75 -1.70 13.98 6.68
CA ASP A 75 -1.93 13.62 8.07
C ASP A 75 -3.39 13.23 8.30
N VAL A 76 -3.62 11.96 8.59
CA VAL A 76 -4.92 11.44 9.01
C VAL A 76 -5.42 12.05 10.32
N LYS A 77 -4.54 12.68 11.12
CA LYS A 77 -4.93 13.43 12.32
C LYS A 77 -5.47 14.82 11.99
N ASP A 78 -5.16 15.37 10.82
CA ASP A 78 -5.73 16.64 10.38
C ASP A 78 -7.14 16.42 9.80
N SER A 79 -8.14 16.77 10.59
CA SER A 79 -9.56 16.66 10.23
C SER A 79 -9.97 17.57 9.06
N ARG A 80 -9.19 18.59 8.71
CA ARG A 80 -9.39 19.39 7.49
C ARG A 80 -8.91 18.64 6.25
N TRP A 81 -7.77 17.95 6.35
CA TRP A 81 -7.23 17.13 5.26
C TRP A 81 -8.18 15.96 4.92
N LEU A 82 -8.71 15.28 5.93
CA LEU A 82 -9.70 14.20 5.74
C LEU A 82 -10.96 14.64 4.98
N ARG A 83 -11.34 15.93 5.07
CA ARG A 83 -12.57 16.47 4.47
C ARG A 83 -12.38 17.09 3.09
N GLN A 84 -11.15 17.12 2.58
CA GLN A 84 -10.79 17.86 1.38
C GLN A 84 -11.19 17.16 0.07
N GLY A 85 -11.62 15.89 0.13
CA GLY A 85 -12.04 15.08 -1.02
C GLY A 85 -13.51 15.26 -1.45
N ARG A 86 -14.05 16.49 -1.39
CA ARG A 86 -15.37 16.83 -1.95
C ARG A 86 -15.26 17.48 -3.32
#